data_AF-A0A7Y7Y2J0-F1
#
_entry.id   AF-A0A7Y7Y2J0-F1
#
_cell.length_a   1.000
_cell.length_b   1.000
_cell.length_c   1.000
_cell.angle_alpha   90.00
_cell.angle_beta   90.00
_cell.angle_gamma   90.00
#
_symmetry.space_group_name_H-M   'P 1'
#
loop_
_entity.id
_entity.type
_entity.pdbx_description
1 polymer ?
#
loop_
_entity_poly.entity_id
_entity_poly.type
_entity_poly.pdbx_seq_one_letter_code
_entity_poly.pdbx_strand_id
1 'polypeptide(L)' 'MENEGNVDVAYLIECAERATTGRQRSAIYAALAEAGGDAAQEYLGELARYEKSDTKKAKLIKLIEKASRV' A
#
# COMPACT_ATOMS: atom_id res chain seq x y z
N MET A 1 -6.72 -23.44 -12.73
CA MET A 1 -5.98 -23.22 -11.48
C MET A 1 -6.36 -21.84 -11.01
N GLU A 2 -7.32 -21.77 -10.10
CA GLU A 2 -7.67 -20.52 -9.43
C GLU A 2 -6.50 -20.18 -8.51
N ASN A 3 -5.83 -19.07 -8.81
CA ASN A 3 -4.62 -18.66 -8.12
C ASN A 3 -5.04 -18.08 -6.76
N GLU A 4 -5.23 -18.96 -5.77
CA GLU A 4 -5.29 -18.60 -4.36
C GLU A 4 -4.06 -17.75 -4.01
N GLY A 5 -4.25 -16.45 -3.78
CA GLY A 5 -3.19 -15.57 -3.28
C GLY A 5 -3.05 -14.22 -3.97
N ASN A 6 -3.72 -13.95 -5.09
CA ASN A 6 -3.67 -12.62 -5.69
C ASN A 6 -4.68 -11.71 -4.97
N VAL A 7 -4.26 -11.13 -3.84
CA VAL A 7 -5.05 -10.09 -3.17
C VAL A 7 -5.20 -8.95 -4.16
N ASP A 8 -6.45 -8.70 -4.59
CA ASP A 8 -6.73 -7.69 -5.60
C ASP A 8 -6.28 -6.31 -5.10
N VAL A 9 -5.24 -5.76 -5.73
CA VAL A 9 -4.68 -4.45 -5.39
C VAL A 9 -5.76 -3.37 -5.46
N ALA A 10 -6.71 -3.48 -6.40
CA ALA A 10 -7.82 -2.54 -6.49
C ALA A 10 -8.72 -2.59 -5.25
N TYR A 11 -9.01 -3.80 -4.75
CA TYR A 11 -9.79 -3.98 -3.53
C TYR A 11 -9.06 -3.44 -2.30
N LEU A 12 -7.74 -3.62 -2.21
CA LEU A 12 -6.94 -3.07 -1.11
C LEU A 12 -6.91 -1.53 -1.15
N ILE A 13 -6.82 -0.92 -2.33
CA ILE A 13 -6.91 0.54 -2.49
C ILE A 13 -8.27 1.04 -1.99
N GLU A 14 -9.36 0.42 -2.42
CA GLU A 14 -10.71 0.76 -1.96
C GLU A 14 -10.84 0.65 -0.44
N CYS A 15 -10.28 -0.41 0.16
CA CYS A 15 -10.24 -0.57 1.60
C CYS A 15 -9.46 0.54 2.30
N ALA A 16 -8.33 0.98 1.72
CA ALA A 16 -7.51 2.04 2.27
C ALA A 16 -8.24 3.39 2.30
N GLU A 17 -8.99 3.69 1.25
CA GLU A 17 -9.81 4.91 1.13
C GLU A 17 -10.97 4.93 2.13
N ARG A 18 -11.59 3.77 2.37
CA ARG A 18 -12.70 3.61 3.33
C ARG A 18 -12.24 3.51 4.78
N ALA A 19 -10.94 3.29 5.03
CA ALA A 19 -10.42 3.08 6.38
C ALA A 19 -10.49 4.37 7.22
N THR A 20 -11.17 4.28 8.37
CA THR A 20 -11.40 5.41 9.26
C THR A 20 -10.28 5.63 10.28
N THR A 21 -9.43 4.61 10.51
CA THR A 21 -8.35 4.67 11.49
C THR A 21 -6.95 4.58 10.86
N GLY A 22 -5.97 5.19 11.52
CA GLY A 22 -4.57 5.10 11.10
C GLY A 22 -4.00 3.67 11.17
N ARG A 23 -4.49 2.86 12.11
CA ARG A 23 -4.07 1.46 12.29
C ARG A 23 -4.53 0.60 11.12
N GLN A 24 -5.79 0.74 10.70
CA GLN A 24 -6.32 0.03 9.53
C GLN A 24 -5.57 0.41 8.27
N ARG A 25 -5.39 1.71 8.01
CA ARG A 25 -4.60 2.19 6.86
C ARG A 25 -3.19 1.60 6.84
N SER A 26 -2.53 1.56 7.99
CA SER A 26 -1.17 1.01 8.08
C SER A 26 -1.12 -0.49 7.74
N ALA A 27 -2.12 -1.27 8.16
CA ALA A 27 -2.23 -2.69 7.80
C ALA A 27 -2.49 -2.87 6.30
N ILE A 28 -3.36 -2.04 5.72
CA ILE A 28 -3.70 -2.12 4.29
C ILE A 28 -2.51 -1.70 3.42
N TYR A 29 -1.73 -0.68 3.81
CA TYR A 29 -0.52 -0.30 3.10
C TYR A 29 0.55 -1.40 3.12
N ALA A 30 0.62 -2.16 4.21
CA ALA A 30 1.50 -3.34 4.28
C ALA A 30 1.03 -4.45 3.33
N ALA A 31 -0.29 -4.70 3.26
CA ALA A 31 -0.86 -5.65 2.33
C ALA A 31 -0.65 -5.24 0.86
N LEU A 32 -0.81 -3.96 0.53
CA LEU A 32 -0.48 -3.42 -0.80
C LEU A 32 0.98 -3.66 -1.17
N ALA A 33 1.88 -3.43 -0.22
CA ALA A 33 3.30 -3.67 -0.43
C ALA A 33 3.66 -5.16 -0.60
N GLU A 34 2.84 -6.06 -0.06
CA GLU A 34 2.99 -7.51 -0.23
C GLU A 34 2.39 -8.00 -1.54
N ALA A 35 1.28 -7.41 -1.98
CA ALA A 35 0.67 -7.69 -3.27
C ALA A 35 1.54 -7.22 -4.44
N GLY A 36 2.24 -6.09 -4.28
CA GLY A 36 3.20 -5.61 -5.28
C GLY A 36 2.55 -5.01 -6.53
N GLY A 37 3.37 -4.84 -7.57
CA GLY A 37 2.95 -4.31 -8.87
C GLY A 37 2.83 -2.79 -8.95
N ASP A 38 2.64 -2.30 -10.17
CA ASP A 38 2.68 -0.87 -10.48
C ASP A 38 1.58 -0.07 -9.77
N ALA A 39 0.36 -0.61 -9.70
CA ALA A 39 -0.77 0.05 -9.05
C ALA A 39 -0.55 0.24 -7.53
N ALA A 40 0.03 -0.76 -6.85
CA ALA A 40 0.34 -0.64 -5.42
C ALA A 40 1.47 0.37 -5.19
N GLN A 41 2.50 0.36 -6.05
CA GLN A 41 3.59 1.33 -6.00
C GLN A 41 3.10 2.77 -6.25
N GLU A 42 2.26 2.98 -7.26
CA GLU A 42 1.70 4.28 -7.60
C GLU A 42 0.87 4.84 -6.44
N TYR A 43 -0.04 4.03 -5.89
CA TYR A 43 -0.86 4.44 -4.76
C TYR A 43 -0.04 4.79 -3.51
N LEU A 44 0.91 3.92 -3.12
CA LEU A 44 1.80 4.19 -1.99
C LEU A 44 2.70 5.42 -2.25
N GLY A 45 3.11 5.63 -3.50
CA GLY A 45 3.88 6.78 -3.96
C GLY A 45 3.12 8.09 -3.85
N GLU A 46 1.85 8.10 -4.22
CA GLU A 46 0.98 9.26 -4.07
C GLU A 46 0.81 9.62 -2.60
N LEU A 47 0.55 8.63 -1.74
CA LEU A 47 0.49 8.84 -0.30
C LEU A 47 1.78 9.45 0.26
N ALA A 48 2.95 8.94 -0.17
CA ALA A 48 4.24 9.45 0.26
C ALA A 48 4.51 10.89 -0.21
N ARG A 49 3.96 11.28 -1.36
CA ARG A 49 4.08 12.65 -1.92
C ARG A 49 3.35 13.67 -1.04
N TYR A 50 2.19 13.32 -0.51
CA TYR A 50 1.35 14.21 0.29
C TYR A 50 1.55 14.08 1.81
N GLU A 51 2.27 13.06 2.28
CA GLU A 51 2.57 12.88 3.71
C GLU A 51 3.57 13.94 4.22
N LYS A 52 3.15 14.66 5.27
CA LYS A 52 3.94 15.73 5.89
C LYS A 52 4.85 15.25 7.02
N SER A 53 4.55 14.08 7.59
CA SER A 53 5.37 13.49 8.64
C SER A 53 6.54 12.72 8.03
N ASP A 54 7.76 13.17 8.26
CA ASP A 54 8.98 12.51 7.78
C ASP A 54 9.05 11.04 8.20
N THR A 55 8.64 10.72 9.43
CA THR A 55 8.60 9.34 9.93
C THR A 55 7.62 8.47 9.14
N LYS A 56 6.44 9.00 8.78
CA LYS A 56 5.45 8.24 8.01
C LYS A 56 5.85 8.15 6.55
N LYS A 57 6.41 9.22 5.98
CA LYS A 57 6.95 9.24 4.62
C LYS A 57 8.06 8.20 4.45
N ALA A 58 9.00 8.13 5.40
CA ALA A 58 10.04 7.10 5.40
C ALA A 58 9.48 5.67 5.48
N LYS A 59 8.37 5.46 6.20
CA LYS A 59 7.67 4.17 6.22
C LYS A 59 7.03 3.85 4.86
N LEU A 60 6.35 4.82 4.24
CA LEU A 60 5.75 4.64 2.92
C LEU A 60 6.81 4.33 1.86
N ILE A 61 7.97 5.00 1.88
CA ILE A 61 9.09 4.70 0.97
C ILE A 61 9.53 3.23 1.09
N LYS A 62 9.68 2.71 2.31
CA LYS A 62 10.03 1.29 2.52
C LYS A 62 8.98 0.33 1.97
N LEU A 63 7.70 0.72 2.01
CA LEU A 63 6.60 -0.08 1.47
C LEU A 63 6.61 -0.06 -0.07
N ILE A 64 6.89 1.10 -0.68
CA ILE A 64 7.07 1.23 -2.14
C ILE A 64 8.23 0.34 -2.62
N GLU A 65 9.39 0.41 -1.94
CA GLU A 65 10.56 -0.44 -2.26
C GLU A 65 10.28 -1.94 -2.09
N LYS A 66 9.37 -2.32 -1.19
CA LYS A 66 8.92 -3.71 -1.05
C LYS A 66 8.01 -4.10 -2.21
N ALA A 67 7.03 -3.25 -2.53
CA ALA A 67 6.09 -3.46 -3.63
C ALA A 67 6.79 -3.58 -5.00
N SER A 68 7.93 -2.91 -5.18
CA SER A 68 8.71 -2.95 -6.43
C SER A 68 9.53 -4.23 -6.63
N ARG A 69 9.57 -5.12 -5.64
CA ARG A 69 10.35 -6.38 -5.68
C ARG A 69 9.48 -7.61 -5.85
N VAL A 70 8.16 -7.42 -5.85
CA VAL A 70 7.13 -8.45 -6.03
C VAL A 70 6.60 -8.32 -7.44
#